data_AF-A0A9Q0TR62-F1
#
_entry.id   AF-A0A9Q0TR62-F1
#
_cell.length_a   1.000
_cell.length_b   1.000
_cell.length_c   1.000
_cell.angle_alpha   90.00
_cell.angle_beta   90.00
_cell.angle_gamma   90.00
#
_symmetry.space_group_name_H-M   'P 1'
#
loop_
_entity.id
_entity.type
_entity.pdbx_description
1 polymer ?
#
loop_
_entity_poly.entity_id
_entity_poly.type
_entity_poly.pdbx_seq_one_letter_code
_entity_poly.pdbx_strand_id
1 'polypeptide(L)'
;MLMMLARNKKVDEAKQVWQDLKREEVLFDQHTFGDIMRAFLDNGLPSEAMGIYEEMRQSPDPPLSLPFRVILKGLIPFPELREQDSGDD
;
A
#
# COMPACT_ATOMS: atom_id res chain seq x y z
N MET A 1 -1.34 4.47 15.46
CA MET A 1 -2.79 4.62 15.15
C MET A 1 -3.13 4.03 13.79
N LEU A 2 -2.56 4.52 12.69
CA LEU A 2 -2.77 4.00 11.32
C LEU A 2 -2.72 2.47 11.19
N MET A 3 -1.61 1.83 11.57
CA MET A 3 -1.46 0.37 11.45
C MET A 3 -2.43 -0.43 12.32
N MET A 4 -2.81 0.12 13.47
CA MET A 4 -3.84 -0.50 14.32
C MET A 4 -5.19 -0.50 13.61
N LEU A 5 -5.57 0.60 12.97
CA LEU A 5 -6.83 0.71 12.24
C LEU A 5 -6.85 -0.24 11.02
N ALA A 6 -5.79 -0.23 10.22
CA ALA A 6 -5.65 -1.10 9.05
C ALA A 6 -5.73 -2.59 9.42
N ARG A 7 -5.04 -3.01 10.48
CA ARG A 7 -5.07 -4.40 10.97
C ARG A 7 -6.44 -4.82 11.51
N ASN A 8 -7.24 -3.88 12.02
CA ASN A 8 -8.58 -4.15 12.57
C ASN A 8 -9.73 -3.93 11.55
N LYS A 9 -9.43 -3.87 10.24
CA LYS A 9 -10.43 -3.63 9.18
C LYS A 9 -11.21 -2.32 9.33
N LYS A 10 -10.65 -1.34 10.04
CA LYS A 10 -11.18 0.02 10.15
C LYS A 10 -10.69 0.84 8.96
N VAL A 11 -11.18 0.49 7.77
CA VAL A 11 -10.62 0.96 6.48
C VAL A 11 -10.82 2.45 6.30
N ASP A 12 -12.02 2.95 6.55
CA ASP A 12 -12.33 4.38 6.37
C ASP A 12 -11.52 5.24 7.35
N GLU A 13 -11.39 4.81 8.60
CA GLU A 13 -10.56 5.50 9.59
C GLU A 13 -9.07 5.41 9.24
N ALA A 14 -8.59 4.27 8.75
CA ALA A 14 -7.21 4.12 8.30
C ALA A 14 -6.90 5.05 7.12
N LYS A 15 -7.82 5.15 6.15
CA LYS A 15 -7.71 6.07 5.00
C LYS A 15 -7.71 7.53 5.44
N GLN A 16 -8.59 7.90 6.38
CA GLN A 16 -8.64 9.26 6.89
C GLN A 16 -7.31 9.64 7.54
N VAL A 17 -6.78 8.79 8.42
CA VAL A 17 -5.47 9.01 9.06
C VAL A 17 -4.34 9.05 8.04
N TRP A 18 -4.38 8.20 7.01
CA TRP A 18 -3.40 8.23 5.92
C TRP A 18 -3.40 9.57 5.18
N GLN A 19 -4.58 10.08 4.80
CA GLN A 19 -4.70 11.36 4.10
C GLN A 19 -4.30 12.54 5.00
N ASP A 20 -4.61 12.49 6.29
CA ASP A 20 -4.22 13.55 7.22
C ASP A 20 -2.70 13.62 7.38
N LEU A 21 -2.01 12.47 7.51
CA LEU A 21 -0.55 12.41 7.53
C LEU A 21 0.07 12.97 6.24
N LYS A 22 -0.54 12.73 5.08
CA LYS A 22 -0.11 13.33 3.81
C LYS A 22 -0.29 14.84 3.76
N ARG A 23 -1.41 15.36 4.29
CA ARG A 23 -1.67 16.81 4.38
C ARG A 23 -0.68 17.51 5.30
N GLU A 24 -0.19 16.80 6.31
CA GLU A 24 0.89 17.25 7.20
C GLU A 24 2.29 17.06 6.60
N GLU A 25 2.38 16.69 5.30
CA GLU A 25 3.62 16.50 4.56
C GLU A 25 4.56 15.45 5.18
N VAL A 26 3.99 14.47 5.90
CA VAL A 26 4.75 13.35 6.45
C VAL A 26 5.30 12.51 5.30
N LEU A 27 6.63 12.36 5.26
CA LEU A 27 7.31 11.46 4.34
C LEU A 27 7.26 10.03 4.88
N PHE A 28 6.64 9.14 4.11
CA PHE A 28 6.61 7.72 4.43
C PHE A 28 7.80 7.01 3.82
N ASP A 29 8.40 6.12 4.60
CA ASP A 29 9.44 5.23 4.10
C ASP A 29 8.85 3.96 3.48
N GLN A 30 9.72 3.19 2.81
CA GLN A 30 9.37 1.91 2.19
C GLN A 30 8.72 0.91 3.16
N HIS A 31 9.10 0.96 4.45
CA HIS A 31 8.57 0.07 5.47
C HIS A 31 7.12 0.42 5.80
N THR A 32 6.80 1.71 5.93
CA THR A 32 5.45 2.18 6.21
C THR A 32 4.49 1.80 5.09
N PHE A 33 4.88 2.01 3.83
CA PHE A 33 4.13 1.55 2.68
C PHE A 33 3.95 0.03 2.70
N GLY A 34 5.02 -0.73 2.95
CA GLY A 34 4.98 -2.18 3.03
C GLY A 34 4.02 -2.71 4.09
N ASP A 35 4.07 -2.13 5.29
CA ASP A 35 3.28 -2.57 6.44
C ASP A 35 1.78 -2.31 6.25
N ILE A 36 1.39 -1.14 5.71
CA ILE A 36 -0.04 -0.84 5.50
C ILE A 36 -0.60 -1.68 4.36
N MET A 37 0.15 -1.87 3.26
CA MET A 37 -0.25 -2.77 2.18
C MET A 37 -0.44 -4.19 2.70
N ARG A 38 0.52 -4.70 3.48
CA ARG A 38 0.41 -6.03 4.09
C ARG A 38 -0.81 -6.13 4.99
N ALA A 39 -1.09 -5.13 5.80
CA ALA A 39 -2.26 -5.10 6.68
C ALA A 39 -3.58 -5.15 5.90
N PHE A 40 -3.68 -4.48 4.74
CA PHE A 40 -4.86 -4.60 3.89
C PHE A 40 -4.96 -5.97 3.20
N LEU A 41 -3.84 -6.51 2.70
CA LEU A 41 -3.80 -7.85 2.08
C LEU A 41 -4.20 -8.95 3.06
N ASP A 42 -3.65 -8.95 4.27
CA ASP A 42 -3.99 -9.92 5.32
C ASP A 42 -5.47 -9.85 5.73
N ASN A 43 -6.13 -8.72 5.46
CA ASN A 43 -7.55 -8.52 5.70
C ASN A 43 -8.45 -8.80 4.48
N GLY A 44 -7.88 -9.24 3.36
CA GLY A 44 -8.61 -9.52 2.13
C GLY A 44 -9.06 -8.26 1.39
N LEU A 45 -8.31 -7.17 1.51
CA LEU A 45 -8.62 -5.85 0.91
C LEU A 45 -7.56 -5.47 -0.14
N PRO A 46 -7.43 -6.23 -1.24
CA PRO A 46 -6.30 -6.07 -2.15
C PRO A 46 -6.40 -4.80 -3.01
N SER A 47 -7.61 -4.30 -3.30
CA SER A 47 -7.81 -3.01 -3.97
C SER A 47 -7.24 -1.84 -3.15
N GLU A 48 -7.36 -1.90 -1.83
CA GLU A 48 -6.81 -0.86 -0.93
C GLU A 48 -5.29 -0.93 -0.86
N ALA A 49 -4.74 -2.14 -0.80
CA ALA A 49 -3.30 -2.34 -0.90
C ALA A 49 -2.74 -1.79 -2.24
N MET A 50 -3.47 -1.97 -3.33
CA MET A 50 -3.06 -1.47 -4.64
C MET A 50 -3.13 0.06 -4.74
N GLY A 51 -4.14 0.69 -4.13
CA GLY A 51 -4.19 2.15 -4.00
C GLY A 51 -2.97 2.71 -3.29
N ILE A 52 -2.55 2.08 -2.19
CA ILE A 52 -1.31 2.46 -1.50
C ILE A 52 -0.07 2.25 -2.38
N TYR A 53 -0.01 1.17 -3.15
CA TYR A 53 1.10 0.95 -4.08
C TYR A 53 1.23 2.05 -5.13
N GLU A 54 0.13 2.45 -5.76
CA GLU A 54 0.17 3.52 -6.76
C GLU A 54 0.59 4.85 -6.14
N GLU A 55 0.15 5.15 -4.91
CA GLU A 55 0.62 6.34 -4.18
C GLU A 55 2.13 6.29 -3.90
N MET A 56 2.66 5.11 -3.57
CA MET A 56 4.09 4.90 -3.36
C MET A 56 4.90 5.13 -4.65
N ARG A 57 4.41 4.66 -5.81
CA ARG A 57 5.07 4.88 -7.11
C ARG A 57 5.12 6.36 -7.50
N GLN A 58 4.12 7.12 -7.08
CA GLN A 58 4.03 8.56 -7.30
C GLN A 58 4.82 9.39 -6.26
N SER A 59 5.42 8.73 -5.26
CA SER A 59 6.27 9.38 -4.26
C SER A 59 7.51 10.00 -4.92
N PRO A 60 8.00 11.16 -4.43
CA PRO A 60 9.24 11.77 -4.93
C PRO A 60 10.47 10.86 -4.79
N ASP A 61 10.44 9.92 -3.84
CA ASP A 61 11.48 8.90 -3.63
C ASP A 61 10.82 7.50 -3.64
N PRO A 62 10.55 6.94 -4.83
CA PRO A 62 9.92 5.63 -4.94
C PRO A 62 10.90 4.55 -4.47
N PRO A 63 10.50 3.65 -3.56
CA PRO A 63 11.41 2.68 -2.99
C PRO A 63 11.88 1.63 -4.00
N LEU A 64 13.07 1.09 -3.76
CA LEU A 64 13.73 0.12 -4.64
C LEU A 64 12.83 -1.10 -4.92
N SER A 65 12.88 -1.64 -6.13
CA SER A 65 11.92 -2.64 -6.65
C SER A 65 11.89 -4.01 -5.93
N LEU A 66 12.90 -4.35 -5.12
CA LEU A 66 13.11 -5.69 -4.57
C LEU A 66 12.18 -6.05 -3.40
N PRO A 67 12.08 -5.24 -2.32
CA PRO A 67 11.10 -5.43 -1.26
C PRO A 67 9.66 -5.45 -1.79
N PHE A 68 9.40 -4.70 -2.85
CA PHE A 68 8.07 -4.55 -3.42
C PHE A 68 7.58 -5.77 -4.20
N ARG A 69 8.45 -6.43 -4.97
CA ARG A 69 8.14 -7.72 -5.62
C ARG A 69 7.67 -8.79 -4.62
N VAL A 70 8.12 -8.73 -3.38
CA VAL A 70 7.67 -9.65 -2.31
C VAL A 70 6.24 -9.34 -1.86
N ILE A 71 5.85 -8.07 -1.82
CA ILE A 71 4.47 -7.64 -1.52
C ILE A 71 3.53 -8.04 -2.67
N LEU A 72 3.95 -7.88 -3.93
CA LEU A 72 3.21 -8.36 -5.11
C LEU A 72 3.06 -9.90 -5.16
N LYS A 73 3.98 -10.65 -4.55
CA LYS A 73 3.76 -12.09 -4.32
C LYS A 73 2.63 -12.36 -3.32
N GLY A 74 2.34 -11.44 -2.40
CA GLY A 74 1.13 -11.49 -1.58
C GLY A 74 -0.16 -11.38 -2.40
N LEU A 75 -0.09 -10.77 -3.57
CA LEU A 75 -1.19 -10.66 -4.55
C LEU A 75 -1.29 -11.87 -5.51
N ILE A 76 -0.56 -12.99 -5.28
CA ILE A 76 -0.72 -14.23 -6.08
C ILE A 76 -2.19 -14.67 -6.23
N PRO A 77 -3.03 -14.62 -5.17
CA PRO A 77 -4.43 -15.01 -5.29
C PRO A 77 -5.31 -14.03 -6.09
N PHE A 78 -4.80 -12.84 -6.45
CA PHE A 78 -5.56 -11.76 -7.07
C PHE A 78 -4.92 -11.37 -8.42
N PRO A 79 -5.04 -12.23 -9.46
CA PRO A 79 -4.34 -12.05 -10.73
C PRO A 79 -4.70 -10.75 -11.46
N GLU A 80 -5.94 -10.28 -11.36
CA GLU A 80 -6.43 -9.04 -11.96
C GLU A 80 -5.72 -7.77 -11.45
N LEU A 81 -5.14 -7.83 -10.26
CA LEU A 81 -4.40 -6.70 -9.68
C LEU A 81 -2.91 -6.69 -10.07
N ARG A 82 -2.42 -7.74 -10.73
CA ARG A 82 -1.03 -7.83 -11.19
C ARG A 82 -0.82 -7.20 -12.56
N GLU A 83 -1.86 -7.20 -13.39
CA GLU A 83 -1.80 -6.71 -14.77
C GLU A 83 -1.61 -5.18 -14.85
N GLN A 84 -1.81 -4.46 -13.74
CA GLN A 84 -1.48 -3.03 -13.64
C GLN A 84 0.04 -2.76 -13.69
N ASP A 85 0.89 -3.76 -13.42
CA ASP A 85 2.36 -3.64 -13.42
C ASP A 85 2.99 -3.91 -14.81
N SER A 86 2.18 -4.25 -15.83
CA SER A 86 2.65 -4.63 -17.18
C SER A 86 2.61 -3.51 -18.24
N GLY A 87 2.29 -2.27 -17.86
CA GLY A 87 2.33 -1.13 -18.76
C GLY A 87 3.29 -0.07 -18.23
N ASP A 88 4.57 -0.21 -18.55
CA ASP A 88 5.55 0.87 -18.76
C ASP A 88 6.92 0.21 -19.04
N ASP A 89 7.19 0.02 -20.34
CA ASP A 89 8.54 -0.05 -20.92
C ASP A 89 9.12 1.36 -21.03
#